data_AF-A0A7G7KEG6-F1
#
_entry.id   AF-A0A7G7KEG6-F1
#
_cell.length_a   1.000
_cell.length_b   1.000
_cell.length_c   1.000
_cell.angle_alpha   90.00
_cell.angle_beta   90.00
_cell.angle_gamma   90.00
#
_symmetry.space_group_name_H-M   'P 1'
#
loop_
_entity.id
_entity.type
_entity.pdbx_description
1 polymer ?
#
loop_
_entity_poly.entity_id
_entity_poly.type
_entity_poly.pdbx_seq_one_letter_code
_entity_poly.pdbx_strand_id
1 'polypeptide(L)'
;MAWHSACSRLPRPCSPPEPIAAIEFVLEQRGLSRKDLEGVIGSSGRISEVMNKQRSLSLAMIRKLVETFDLPADVLIRRTGSTAAQSFTSRVAL
;
A
#
# COMPACT_ATOMS: atom_id res chain seq x y z
N MET A 1 15.31 -4.10 3.87
CA MET A 1 15.74 -5.52 3.92
C MET A 1 14.93 -6.39 4.92
N ALA A 2 13.85 -5.89 5.55
CA ALA A 2 13.15 -6.62 6.62
C ALA A 2 12.14 -7.70 6.16
N TRP A 3 11.76 -7.74 4.87
CA TRP A 3 10.72 -8.66 4.37
C TRP A 3 11.21 -10.11 4.19
N HIS A 4 12.48 -10.31 3.86
CA HIS A 4 13.01 -11.65 3.60
C HIS A 4 13.11 -12.49 4.88
N SER A 5 13.50 -11.88 6.02
CA SER A 5 13.69 -12.59 7.29
C SER A 5 12.38 -13.03 7.97
N ALA A 6 11.25 -12.40 7.63
CA ALA A 6 9.94 -12.77 8.16
C ALA A 6 9.31 -13.95 7.39
N CYS A 7 9.60 -14.07 6.09
CA CYS A 7 8.93 -15.05 5.22
C CYS A 7 9.39 -16.50 5.43
N SER A 8 10.60 -16.72 5.95
CA SER A 8 11.19 -18.05 6.12
C SER A 8 10.50 -18.96 7.15
N ARG A 9 9.50 -18.47 7.90
CA ARG A 9 8.75 -19.23 8.90
C ARG A 9 7.32 -19.61 8.51
N LEU A 10 6.83 -19.25 7.32
CA LEU A 10 5.45 -19.52 6.90
C LEU A 10 5.35 -20.63 5.83
N PRO A 11 4.40 -21.58 5.96
CA PRO A 11 4.23 -22.71 5.03
C PRO A 11 3.58 -22.34 3.68
N ARG A 12 3.35 -21.05 3.41
CA ARG A 12 2.82 -20.55 2.12
C ARG A 12 3.77 -19.50 1.54
N PRO A 13 3.92 -19.41 0.20
CA PRO A 13 4.69 -18.33 -0.41
C PRO A 13 4.08 -16.99 0.03
N CYS A 14 4.89 -16.14 0.65
CA CYS A 14 4.47 -14.80 1.02
C CYS A 14 4.27 -14.04 -0.28
N SER A 15 3.04 -14.00 -0.78
CA SER A 15 2.67 -13.01 -1.77
C SER A 15 3.08 -11.67 -1.19
N PRO A 16 3.94 -10.90 -1.86
CA PRO A 16 4.29 -9.56 -1.42
C PRO A 16 3.00 -8.81 -1.09
N PRO A 17 2.94 -8.22 0.11
CA PRO A 17 1.70 -7.67 0.64
C PRO A 17 1.14 -6.64 -0.33
N GLU A 18 -0.18 -6.52 -0.36
CA GLU A 18 -0.80 -5.34 -0.93
C GLU A 18 -0.24 -4.08 -0.23
N PRO A 19 -0.09 -2.94 -0.91
CA PRO A 19 0.51 -1.73 -0.34
C PRO A 19 -0.04 -1.36 1.05
N ILE A 20 -1.36 -1.51 1.23
CA ILE A 20 -2.02 -1.23 2.51
C ILE A 20 -1.64 -2.25 3.58
N ALA A 21 -1.59 -3.54 3.26
CA ALA A 21 -1.19 -4.57 4.21
C ALA A 21 0.28 -4.39 4.65
N ALA A 22 1.14 -3.89 3.75
CA ALA A 22 2.51 -3.54 4.10
C ALA A 22 2.58 -2.40 5.13
N ILE A 23 1.74 -1.37 4.94
CA ILE A 23 1.64 -0.24 5.87
C ILE A 23 1.11 -0.72 7.22
N GLU A 24 0.03 -1.50 7.24
CA GLU A 24 -0.56 -2.04 8.48
C GLU A 24 0.43 -2.90 9.26
N PHE A 25 1.16 -3.78 8.58
CA PHE A 25 2.19 -4.59 9.20
C PHE A 25 3.28 -3.74 9.87
N VAL A 26 3.77 -2.69 9.19
CA VAL A 26 4.79 -1.82 9.79
C VAL A 26 4.25 -1.04 10.98
N LEU A 27 3.00 -0.57 10.92
CA LEU A 27 2.37 0.09 12.07
C LEU A 27 2.27 -0.86 13.26
N GLU A 28 1.79 -2.09 13.05
CA GLU A 28 1.68 -3.11 14.09
C GLU A 28 3.04 -3.47 14.71
N GLN A 29 4.05 -3.75 13.88
CA GLN A 29 5.38 -4.13 14.35
C GLN A 29 6.08 -3.02 15.14
N ARG A 30 5.71 -1.75 14.90
CA ARG A 30 6.29 -0.60 15.59
C ARG A 30 5.38 -0.02 16.68
N GLY A 31 4.21 -0.63 16.93
CA GLY A 31 3.24 -0.13 17.90
C GLY A 31 2.67 1.25 17.53
N LEU A 32 2.66 1.61 16.25
CA LEU A 32 2.17 2.88 15.73
C LEU A 32 0.69 2.79 15.38
N SER A 33 0.01 3.93 15.44
CA SER A 33 -1.40 4.08 15.11
C SER A 33 -1.58 4.71 13.72
N ARG A 34 -2.80 4.65 13.19
CA ARG A 34 -3.14 5.36 11.94
C ARG A 34 -2.96 6.88 12.03
N LYS A 35 -2.98 7.47 13.24
CA LYS A 35 -2.72 8.91 13.43
C LYS A 35 -1.27 9.27 13.11
N ASP A 36 -0.34 8.34 13.26
CA ASP A 36 1.07 8.56 12.94
C ASP A 36 1.31 8.66 11.42
N LEU A 37 0.31 8.33 10.60
CA LEU A 37 0.33 8.56 9.16
C LEU A 37 -0.02 10.01 8.77
N GLU A 38 -0.46 10.86 9.70
CA GLU A 38 -0.93 12.22 9.38
C GLU A 38 0.17 13.09 8.75
N GLY A 39 1.42 12.94 9.21
CA GLY A 39 2.58 13.63 8.63
C GLY A 39 2.98 13.15 7.22
N VAL A 40 2.51 11.96 6.82
CA VAL A 40 2.91 11.31 5.56
C VAL A 40 1.81 11.40 4.51
N ILE A 41 0.59 11.01 4.88
CA ILE A 41 -0.57 10.91 3.97
C ILE A 41 -1.41 12.21 3.99
N GLY A 42 -1.50 12.87 5.15
CA GLY A 42 -2.31 14.07 5.37
C GLY A 42 -3.45 13.85 6.36
N SER A 43 -4.61 14.47 6.11
CA SER A 43 -5.74 14.43 7.05
C SER A 43 -6.25 13.01 7.36
N SER A 44 -6.85 12.85 8.54
CA SER A 44 -7.45 11.57 8.99
C SER A 44 -8.47 10.97 8.00
N GLY A 45 -9.26 11.82 7.33
CA GLY A 45 -10.17 11.38 6.25
C GLY A 45 -9.41 10.78 5.06
N ARG A 46 -8.32 11.41 4.64
CA ARG A 46 -7.47 10.94 3.54
C ARG A 46 -6.71 9.66 3.92
N ILE A 47 -6.31 9.51 5.18
CA ILE A 47 -5.75 8.26 5.71
C ILE A 47 -6.79 7.15 5.60
N SER A 48 -8.02 7.39 6.05
CA SER A 48 -9.11 6.41 5.97
C SER A 48 -9.38 5.99 4.53
N GLU A 49 -9.45 6.93 3.58
CA GLU A 49 -9.64 6.62 2.16
C GLU A 49 -8.53 5.71 1.60
N VAL A 50 -7.27 5.99 1.94
CA VAL A 50 -6.12 5.20 1.48
C VAL A 50 -6.13 3.81 2.13
N MET A 51 -6.31 3.72 3.44
CA MET A 51 -6.34 2.45 4.17
C MET A 51 -7.52 1.57 3.75
N ASN A 52 -8.64 2.17 3.35
CA ASN A 52 -9.80 1.46 2.81
C ASN A 52 -9.72 1.23 1.28
N LYS A 53 -8.57 1.50 0.66
CA LYS A 53 -8.32 1.36 -0.80
C LYS A 53 -9.28 2.16 -1.70
N GLN A 54 -9.98 3.13 -1.13
CA GLN A 54 -10.86 4.05 -1.87
C GLN A 54 -10.04 5.06 -2.68
N ARG A 55 -8.78 5.28 -2.28
CA ARG A 55 -7.82 6.13 -2.96
C ARG A 55 -6.50 5.38 -3.16
N SER A 56 -5.93 5.52 -4.36
CA SER A 56 -4.58 5.04 -4.65
C SER A 56 -3.50 5.90 -4.00
N LEU A 57 -2.38 5.26 -3.63
CA LEU A 57 -1.20 5.98 -3.15
C LEU A 57 -0.61 6.82 -4.30
N SER A 58 -0.40 8.12 -4.05
CA SER A 58 0.33 8.96 -5.00
C SER A 58 1.83 8.75 -4.86
N LEU A 59 2.60 9.06 -5.91
CA LEU A 59 4.06 8.94 -5.87
C LEU A 59 4.70 9.77 -4.73
N ALA A 60 4.14 10.94 -4.42
CA ALA A 60 4.58 11.76 -3.31
C ALA A 60 4.35 11.08 -1.95
N MET A 61 3.21 10.39 -1.78
CA MET A 61 2.95 9.59 -0.57
C MET A 61 3.92 8.42 -0.48
N ILE A 62 4.14 7.71 -1.59
CA ILE A 62 5.04 6.56 -1.64
C ILE A 62 6.45 6.97 -1.19
N ARG A 63 6.98 8.08 -1.70
CA ARG A 63 8.31 8.59 -1.30
C ARG A 63 8.37 8.86 0.21
N LYS A 64 7.36 9.56 0.76
CA LYS A 64 7.29 9.83 2.20
C LYS A 64 7.14 8.55 3.04
N LEU A 65 6.35 7.57 2.59
CA LEU A 65 6.23 6.26 3.25
C LEU A 65 7.59 5.55 3.30
N VAL A 66 8.33 5.55 2.19
CA VAL A 66 9.67 4.95 2.09
C VAL A 66 10.63 5.64 3.07
N GLU A 67 10.67 6.98 3.05
CA GLU A 67 11.58 7.77 3.89
C GLU A 67 11.27 7.65 5.38
N THR A 68 9.98 7.63 5.76
CA THR A 68 9.56 7.68 7.17
C THR A 68 9.51 6.28 7.79
N PHE A 69 9.07 5.28 7.02
CA PHE A 69 8.77 3.95 7.54
C PHE A 69 9.71 2.87 7.01
N ASP A 70 10.69 3.21 6.17
CA ASP A 70 11.62 2.26 5.53
C ASP A 70 10.88 1.16 4.76
N LEU A 71 9.76 1.54 4.13
CA LEU A 71 8.93 0.64 3.33
C LEU A 71 9.55 0.46 1.93
N PRO A 72 9.57 -0.76 1.37
CA PRO A 72 10.05 -0.98 0.01
C PRO A 72 9.15 -0.32 -1.03
N ALA A 73 9.70 0.53 -1.90
CA ALA A 73 8.91 1.23 -2.93
C ALA A 73 8.24 0.26 -3.92
N ASP A 74 8.90 -0.86 -4.23
CA ASP A 74 8.38 -1.93 -5.09
C ASP A 74 7.11 -2.60 -4.54
N VAL A 75 6.93 -2.60 -3.21
CA VAL A 75 5.71 -3.07 -2.55
C VAL A 75 4.60 -2.02 -2.67
N LEU A 76 4.93 -0.73 -2.54
CA LEU A 76 3.96 0.37 -2.53
C LEU A 76 3.48 0.81 -3.92
N ILE A 77 4.28 0.58 -4.96
CA ILE A 77 3.95 0.91 -6.37
C ILE A 77 2.93 -0.08 -6.96
N ARG A 78 2.68 -1.21 -6.30
CA ARG A 78 1.67 -2.18 -6.74
C ARG A 78 0.30 -1.53 -6.82
N ARG A 79 -0.44 -1.83 -7.90
CA ARG A 79 -1.76 -1.27 -8.14
C ARG A 79 -2.69 -1.72 -7.00
N THR A 80 -3.04 -0.82 -6.09
CA THR A 80 -4.16 -1.03 -5.18
C THR A 80 -5.40 -1.17 -6.05
N GLY A 81 -5.95 -2.37 -6.16
CA GLY A 81 -6.96 -2.70 -7.16
C GLY A 81 -8.10 -1.70 -7.21
N SER A 82 -8.17 -0.93 -8.30
CA SER A 82 -9.45 -0.50 -8.85
C SER A 82 -10.05 -1.73 -9.49
N THR A 83 -10.86 -2.46 -8.73
CA THR A 83 -11.86 -3.36 -9.30
C THR A 83 -13.00 -2.50 -9.81
N ALA A 84 -12.74 -1.72 -10.86
CA ALA A 84 -13.76 -1.10 -11.67
C ALA A 84 -13.38 -1.31 -13.13
N ALA A 85 -14.15 -2.19 -13.77
CA ALA A 85 -14.31 -2.29 -15.22
C ALA A 85 -13.01 -2.40 -16.04
N GLN A 86 -12.57 -3.65 -16.22
CA GLN A 86 -12.09 -4.06 -17.54
C GLN A 86 -13.28 -4.04 -18.52
N SER A 87 -13.81 -2.85 -18.83
CA SER A 87 -14.65 -2.66 -20.00
C SER A 87 -13.72 -2.33 -21.16
N PHE A 88 -13.20 -3.40 -21.75
CA PHE A 88 -12.66 -3.40 -23.09
C PHE A 88 -13.81 -3.05 -24.05
N THR A 89 -14.12 -1.75 -24.18
CA THR A 89 -15.00 -1.27 -25.24
C THR A 89 -14.26 -1.41 -26.55
N SER A 90 -14.34 -2.61 -27.13
CA SER A 90 -14.17 -2.82 -28.56
C SER A 90 -15.29 -2.08 -29.30
N ARG A 91 -15.06 -0.80 -29.60
CA ARG A 91 -15.74 -0.09 -30.69
C ARG A 91 -14.74 0.80 -31.42
N VAL A 92 -14.08 0.20 -32.40
CA VAL A 92 -13.67 0.83 -33.65
C VAL A 92 -14.17 -0.18 -34.70
N ALA A 93 -15.38 -0.05 -35.27
CA ALA A 93 -15.77 0.94 -36.26
C ALA A 93 -14.70 1.08 -37.37
N LEU A 94 -14.64 0.08 -38.26
CA LEU A 94 -14.65 0.21 -39.73
C LEU A 94 -14.76 -1.18 -40.36
#